data_AF-A0A7W0HR08-F1
#
_entry.id   AF-A0A7W0HR08-F1
#
_cell.length_a   1.000
_cell.length_b   1.000
_cell.length_c   1.000
_cell.angle_alpha   90.00
_cell.angle_beta   90.00
_cell.angle_gamma   90.00
#
_symmetry.space_group_name_H-M   'P 1'
#
loop_
_entity.id
_entity.type
_entity.pdbx_description
1 polymer ?
#
loop_
_entity_poly.entity_id
_entity_poly.type
_entity_poly.pdbx_seq_one_letter_code
_entity_poly.pdbx_strand_id
1 'polypeptide(L)'
;MARQVTITLNVAAPGRNEVERLATPILERLGGYGDVSAEPYWKIEGTWMVTADLGVREGDSVTLVGQVLGLLGVQAPVEGDADVADATWFDDESPFEGVDWISVSASHPGQVEAEIEELVPLPPDPPLSKEEVDVLMTKLRGDDDGRG
;
A
#
# COMPACT_ATOMS: atom_id res chain seq x y z
N MET A 1 20.09 -7.54 -7.21
CA MET A 1 20.33 -7.19 -5.80
C MET A 1 19.14 -7.73 -5.05
N ALA A 2 19.38 -8.42 -3.95
CA ALA A 2 18.31 -9.00 -3.14
C ALA A 2 17.53 -7.88 -2.42
N ARG A 3 16.20 -7.97 -2.44
CA ARG A 3 15.26 -7.06 -1.79
C ARG A 3 14.26 -7.84 -0.95
N GLN A 4 14.00 -7.37 0.26
CA GLN A 4 12.87 -7.84 1.05
C GLN A 4 11.61 -7.17 0.52
N VAL A 5 10.59 -7.96 0.19
CA VAL A 5 9.30 -7.44 -0.31
C VAL A 5 8.25 -7.61 0.78
N THR A 6 7.55 -6.53 1.12
CA THR A 6 6.45 -6.53 2.08
C THR A 6 5.20 -6.00 1.42
N ILE A 7 4.05 -6.56 1.79
CA ILE A 7 2.74 -6.01 1.45
C ILE A 7 1.99 -5.66 2.72
N THR A 8 1.32 -4.52 2.68
CA THR A 8 0.48 -4.01 3.74
C THR A 8 -0.90 -3.71 3.20
N LEU A 9 -1.94 -4.26 3.83
CA LEU A 9 -3.34 -4.08 3.48
C LEU A 9 -4.02 -3.33 4.61
N ASN A 10 -4.90 -2.39 4.28
CA ASN A 10 -5.88 -1.89 5.23
C ASN A 10 -7.24 -2.54 4.96
N VAL A 11 -7.77 -3.21 5.99
CA VAL A 11 -8.95 -4.05 5.88
C VAL A 11 -10.04 -3.55 6.82
N ALA A 12 -11.15 -3.09 6.26
CA ALA A 12 -12.37 -2.75 6.98
C ALA A 12 -13.06 -4.03 7.46
N ALA A 13 -12.99 -4.31 8.76
CA ALA A 13 -13.47 -5.55 9.34
C ALA A 13 -13.86 -5.39 10.82
N PRO A 14 -15.01 -5.97 11.26
CA PRO A 14 -15.46 -5.90 12.64
C PRO A 14 -14.59 -6.71 13.62
N GLY A 15 -13.68 -7.55 13.14
CA GLY A 15 -12.78 -8.33 13.98
C GLY A 15 -11.84 -9.24 13.20
N ARG A 16 -10.85 -9.79 13.91
CA ARG A 16 -9.72 -10.55 13.32
C ARG A 16 -10.13 -11.71 12.40
N ASN A 17 -11.16 -12.48 12.74
CA ASN A 17 -11.60 -13.59 11.88
C ASN A 17 -12.06 -13.10 10.49
N GLU A 18 -12.67 -11.92 10.42
CA GLU A 18 -13.10 -11.33 9.16
C GLU A 18 -11.92 -10.75 8.38
N VAL A 19 -10.94 -10.18 9.09
CA VAL A 19 -9.66 -9.75 8.49
C VAL A 19 -8.98 -10.91 7.78
N GLU A 20 -8.89 -12.08 8.43
CA GLU A 20 -8.30 -13.28 7.84
C GLU A 20 -9.08 -13.73 6.60
N ARG A 21 -10.44 -13.74 6.68
CA ARG A 21 -11.29 -14.07 5.52
C ARG A 21 -11.02 -13.17 4.31
N LEU A 22 -10.82 -11.87 4.53
CA LEU A 22 -10.64 -10.87 3.47
C LEU A 22 -9.21 -10.81 2.94
N ALA A 23 -8.21 -10.90 3.82
CA ALA A 23 -6.80 -10.77 3.45
C ALA A 23 -6.21 -12.06 2.87
N THR A 24 -6.58 -13.25 3.38
CA THR A 24 -5.99 -14.52 2.94
C THR A 24 -6.08 -14.75 1.44
N PRO A 25 -7.23 -14.54 0.75
CA PRO A 25 -7.30 -14.73 -0.70
C PRO A 25 -6.36 -13.81 -1.49
N ILE A 26 -6.07 -12.61 -0.98
CA ILE A 26 -5.15 -11.65 -1.62
C ILE A 26 -3.72 -12.16 -1.46
N LEU A 27 -3.34 -12.55 -0.24
CA LEU A 27 -2.01 -13.06 0.07
C LEU A 27 -1.73 -14.39 -0.66
N GLU A 28 -2.73 -15.27 -0.78
CA GLU A 28 -2.61 -16.53 -1.54
C GLU A 28 -2.38 -16.30 -3.04
N ARG A 29 -2.98 -15.25 -3.64
CA ARG A 29 -2.72 -14.87 -5.04
C ARG A 29 -1.26 -14.49 -5.30
N LEU A 30 -0.55 -14.01 -4.27
CA LEU A 30 0.86 -13.61 -4.37
C LEU A 30 1.84 -14.79 -4.34
N GLY A 31 1.33 -16.02 -4.16
CA GLY A 31 2.10 -17.25 -4.41
C GLY A 31 3.11 -17.61 -3.31
N GLY A 32 3.00 -16.99 -2.13
CA GLY A 32 3.81 -17.31 -0.95
C GLY A 32 4.06 -16.08 -0.09
N TYR A 33 3.76 -16.21 1.20
CA TYR A 33 4.01 -15.21 2.22
C TYR A 33 4.56 -15.90 3.46
N GLY A 34 5.48 -15.21 4.14
CA GLY A 34 6.06 -15.64 5.40
C GLY A 34 5.15 -15.24 6.56
N ASP A 35 5.73 -14.57 7.55
CA ASP A 35 4.99 -14.12 8.70
C ASP A 35 3.94 -13.07 8.32
N VAL A 36 2.74 -13.22 8.87
CA VAL A 36 1.62 -12.29 8.71
C VAL A 36 1.27 -11.72 10.08
N SER A 37 1.26 -10.40 10.18
CA SER A 37 0.71 -9.68 11.33
C SER A 37 -0.61 -9.02 10.94
N ALA A 38 -1.54 -8.97 11.89
CA ALA A 38 -2.82 -8.29 11.74
C ALA A 38 -3.14 -7.56 13.03
N GLU A 39 -3.17 -6.23 12.98
CA GLU A 39 -3.36 -5.36 14.15
C GLU A 39 -4.45 -4.31 13.87
N PRO A 40 -5.29 -3.95 14.85
CA PRO A 40 -6.25 -2.87 14.67
C PRO A 40 -5.54 -1.58 14.27
N TYR A 41 -6.05 -0.92 13.22
CA TYR A 41 -5.45 0.33 12.77
C TYR A 41 -5.97 1.49 13.62
N TRP A 42 -5.11 2.04 14.47
CA TRP A 42 -5.51 3.08 15.42
C TRP A 42 -5.96 4.39 14.77
N LYS A 43 -5.56 4.67 13.51
CA LYS A 43 -5.94 5.88 12.79
C LYS A 43 -7.35 5.81 12.18
N ILE A 44 -7.87 4.62 11.87
CA ILE A 44 -9.19 4.44 11.25
C ILE A 44 -9.96 3.36 11.99
N GLU A 45 -10.95 3.78 12.78
CA GLU A 45 -11.79 2.88 13.57
C GLU A 45 -12.48 1.84 12.68
N GLY A 46 -12.50 0.58 13.14
CA GLY A 46 -13.12 -0.53 12.40
C GLY A 46 -12.24 -1.10 11.28
N THR A 47 -11.00 -0.64 11.12
CA THR A 47 -10.04 -1.20 10.15
C THR A 47 -8.85 -1.86 10.82
N TRP A 48 -8.16 -2.71 10.06
CA TRP A 48 -6.99 -3.48 10.49
C TRP A 48 -5.85 -3.30 9.50
N MET A 49 -4.64 -3.21 10.03
CA MET A 49 -3.40 -3.27 9.27
C MET A 49 -2.96 -4.73 9.18
N VAL A 50 -2.95 -5.29 7.98
CA VAL A 50 -2.42 -6.63 7.70
C VAL A 50 -1.10 -6.47 6.97
N THR A 51 -0.01 -6.89 7.60
CA THR A 51 1.33 -6.83 7.00
C THR A 51 1.83 -8.24 6.77
N ALA A 52 2.33 -8.51 5.56
CA ALA A 52 2.85 -9.81 5.18
C ALA A 52 4.18 -9.68 4.44
N ASP A 53 5.15 -10.49 4.87
CA ASP A 53 6.43 -10.64 4.21
C ASP A 53 6.27 -11.56 2.98
N LEU A 54 6.67 -11.10 1.78
CA LEU A 54 6.61 -11.87 0.52
C LEU A 54 7.96 -12.50 0.11
N GLY A 55 8.92 -12.46 1.03
CA GLY A 55 10.27 -13.00 0.95
C GLY A 55 11.30 -12.07 0.33
N VAL A 56 12.55 -12.51 0.39
CA VAL A 56 13.67 -11.90 -0.32
C VAL A 56 13.64 -12.30 -1.79
N ARG A 57 13.62 -11.32 -2.68
CA ARG A 57 13.56 -11.48 -4.14
C ARG A 57 14.70 -10.74 -4.83
N GLU A 58 15.20 -11.29 -5.93
CA GLU A 58 16.22 -10.63 -6.74
C GLU A 58 15.57 -9.68 -7.73
N GLY A 59 15.97 -8.40 -7.69
CA GLY A 59 15.48 -7.39 -8.62
C GLY A 59 15.74 -5.97 -8.11
N ASP A 60 15.52 -4.99 -8.96
CA ASP A 60 15.33 -3.61 -8.49
C ASP A 60 13.93 -3.46 -7.86
N SER A 61 13.82 -2.53 -6.92
CA SER A 61 12.61 -2.33 -6.12
C SER A 61 11.39 -1.97 -6.97
N VAL A 62 11.56 -1.12 -7.98
CA VAL A 62 10.48 -0.68 -8.89
C VAL A 62 9.87 -1.88 -9.61
N THR A 63 10.72 -2.74 -10.20
CA THR A 63 10.25 -3.94 -10.91
C THR A 63 9.53 -4.90 -9.96
N LEU A 64 10.05 -5.11 -8.75
CA LEU A 64 9.44 -6.03 -7.78
C LEU A 64 8.07 -5.52 -7.29
N VAL A 65 7.97 -4.24 -6.96
CA VAL A 65 6.70 -3.60 -6.57
C VAL A 65 5.68 -3.70 -7.71
N GLY A 66 6.07 -3.34 -8.94
CA GLY A 66 5.22 -3.43 -10.11
C GLY A 66 4.75 -4.87 -10.43
N GLN A 67 5.59 -5.87 -10.19
CA GLN A 67 5.21 -7.29 -10.33
C GLN A 67 4.15 -7.69 -9.31
N VAL A 68 4.32 -7.32 -8.04
CA VAL A 68 3.34 -7.66 -6.98
C VAL A 68 1.99 -6.98 -7.25
N LEU A 69 2.00 -5.67 -7.55
CA LEU A 69 0.78 -4.94 -7.91
C LEU A 69 0.12 -5.50 -9.17
N GLY A 70 0.93 -5.88 -10.17
CA GLY A 70 0.45 -6.52 -11.39
C GLY A 70 -0.22 -7.87 -11.16
N LEU A 71 0.27 -8.69 -10.22
CA LEU A 71 -0.37 -9.96 -9.81
C LEU A 71 -1.74 -9.71 -9.14
N LEU A 72 -1.89 -8.57 -8.49
CA LEU A 72 -3.14 -8.14 -7.88
C LEU A 72 -4.09 -7.46 -8.87
N GLY A 73 -3.66 -7.25 -10.12
CA GLY A 73 -4.43 -6.51 -11.13
C GLY A 73 -4.55 -5.02 -10.83
N VAL A 74 -3.68 -4.50 -9.96
CA VAL A 74 -3.66 -3.09 -9.55
C VAL A 74 -2.74 -2.31 -10.48
N GLN A 75 -3.27 -1.26 -11.09
CA GLN A 75 -2.48 -0.33 -11.90
C GLN A 75 -2.16 0.91 -11.08
N ALA A 76 -0.96 0.97 -10.50
CA ALA A 76 -0.44 2.18 -9.87
C ALA A 76 0.83 2.65 -10.60
N PRO A 77 1.04 3.98 -10.69
CA PRO A 77 2.29 4.53 -11.18
C PRO A 77 3.41 4.19 -10.20
N VAL A 78 4.24 3.20 -10.53
CA VAL A 78 5.41 2.87 -9.71
C VAL A 78 6.54 3.83 -10.07
N GLU A 79 6.74 4.85 -9.24
CA GLU A 79 7.84 5.80 -9.39
C GLU A 79 8.94 5.57 -8.32
N GLY A 80 10.20 5.55 -8.77
CA GLY A 80 11.35 6.05 -7.99
C GLY A 80 12.21 5.08 -7.16
N ASP A 81 13.48 4.95 -7.57
CA ASP A 81 14.70 4.80 -6.74
C ASP A 81 14.87 3.63 -5.74
N ALA A 82 15.90 3.72 -4.89
CA ALA A 82 16.59 2.58 -4.28
C ALA A 82 15.79 1.81 -3.22
N ASP A 83 14.71 2.35 -2.66
CA ASP A 83 13.85 1.69 -1.66
C ASP A 83 12.40 2.15 -1.89
N VAL A 84 11.70 1.55 -2.86
CA VAL A 84 10.35 1.97 -3.27
C VAL A 84 9.32 1.39 -2.30
N ALA A 85 8.48 2.25 -1.74
CA ALA A 85 7.17 1.90 -1.20
C ALA A 85 6.11 2.58 -2.07
N ASP A 86 5.22 1.80 -2.66
CA ASP A 86 4.09 2.31 -3.44
C ASP A 86 2.79 1.94 -2.72
N ALA A 87 1.82 2.85 -2.72
CA ALA A 87 0.54 2.68 -2.04
C ALA A 87 -0.61 3.05 -2.99
N THR A 88 -1.50 2.11 -3.23
CA THR A 88 -2.71 2.30 -4.03
C THR A 88 -3.93 2.32 -3.13
N TRP A 89 -4.65 3.44 -3.16
CA TRP A 89 -5.95 3.60 -2.54
C TRP A 89 -7.04 3.18 -3.53
N PHE A 90 -8.05 2.48 -3.01
CA PHE A 90 -9.24 2.16 -3.77
C PHE A 90 -10.37 3.01 -3.22
N ASP A 91 -10.85 3.97 -4.01
CA ASP A 91 -12.01 4.77 -3.64
C ASP A 91 -13.27 3.87 -3.62
N ASP A 92 -14.00 3.79 -4.74
CA ASP A 92 -15.25 3.02 -4.85
C ASP A 92 -15.08 1.71 -5.65
N GLU A 93 -13.90 1.46 -6.22
CA GLU A 93 -13.65 0.38 -7.17
C GLU A 93 -12.55 -0.58 -6.67
N SER A 94 -12.51 -0.85 -5.36
CA SER A 94 -11.59 -1.88 -4.85
C SER A 94 -11.91 -3.22 -5.50
N PRO A 95 -10.94 -3.88 -6.16
CA PRO A 95 -11.12 -5.23 -6.64
C PRO A 95 -11.17 -6.26 -5.48
N PHE A 96 -11.00 -5.78 -4.25
CA PHE A 96 -10.90 -6.57 -3.03
C PHE A 96 -11.97 -6.14 -2.03
N GLU A 97 -12.84 -7.07 -1.65
CA GLU A 97 -13.88 -6.82 -0.66
C GLU A 97 -13.27 -6.33 0.66
N GLY A 98 -13.74 -5.19 1.16
CA GLY A 98 -13.35 -4.65 2.46
C GLY A 98 -11.88 -4.24 2.58
N VAL A 99 -11.17 -4.05 1.46
CA VAL A 99 -9.80 -3.50 1.46
C VAL A 99 -9.83 -2.10 0.88
N ASP A 100 -9.48 -1.14 1.71
CA ASP A 100 -9.52 0.30 1.38
C ASP A 100 -8.26 0.72 0.62
N TRP A 101 -7.11 0.14 0.98
CA TRP A 101 -5.84 0.40 0.28
C TRP A 101 -4.82 -0.73 0.46
N ILE A 102 -3.85 -0.76 -0.46
CA ILE A 102 -2.73 -1.70 -0.47
C ILE A 102 -1.44 -0.92 -0.66
N SER A 103 -0.42 -1.23 0.14
CA SER A 103 0.95 -0.78 -0.08
C SER A 103 1.87 -1.96 -0.28
N VAL A 104 2.83 -1.81 -1.20
CA VAL A 104 3.90 -2.77 -1.43
C VAL A 104 5.22 -2.03 -1.31
N SER A 105 6.14 -2.58 -0.52
CA SER A 105 7.50 -2.06 -0.38
C SER A 105 8.53 -3.09 -0.80
N ALA A 106 9.64 -2.63 -1.38
CA ALA A 106 10.81 -3.44 -1.69
C ALA A 106 12.08 -2.74 -1.20
N SER A 107 12.62 -3.18 -0.08
CA SER A 107 13.77 -2.57 0.61
C SER A 107 14.95 -3.53 0.73
N HIS A 108 16.10 -3.07 1.21
CA HIS A 108 17.20 -3.99 1.50
C HIS A 108 16.86 -4.92 2.68
N PRO A 109 17.24 -6.21 2.63
CA PRO A 109 17.02 -7.12 3.74
C PRO A 109 17.63 -6.59 5.05
N GLY A 110 16.82 -6.53 6.10
CA GLY A 110 17.24 -6.04 7.42
C GLY A 110 17.23 -4.52 7.59
N GLN A 111 16.83 -3.74 6.58
CA GLN A 111 16.36 -2.38 6.83
C GLN A 111 14.99 -2.46 7.50
N VAL A 112 14.86 -1.78 8.64
CA VAL A 112 13.57 -1.53 9.28
C VAL A 112 12.78 -0.61 8.36
N GLU A 113 11.53 -0.97 8.07
CA GLU A 113 10.62 -0.22 7.21
C GLU A 113 10.70 1.27 7.52
N ALA A 114 10.70 2.12 6.48
CA ALA A 114 10.30 3.51 6.67
C ALA A 114 8.99 3.47 7.45
N GLU A 115 8.96 4.13 8.62
CA GLU A 115 7.79 4.11 9.48
C GLU A 115 6.57 4.42 8.62
N ILE A 116 5.63 3.46 8.54
CA ILE A 116 4.32 3.64 7.92
C ILE A 116 3.59 4.85 8.54
N GLU A 117 4.13 5.48 9.58
CA GLU A 117 3.74 6.78 10.09
C GLU A 117 3.76 7.91 9.02
N GLU A 118 4.72 7.93 8.09
CA GLU A 118 4.88 9.00 7.08
C GLU A 118 4.22 8.71 5.72
N LEU A 119 3.93 7.44 5.40
CA LEU A 119 3.28 7.05 4.14
C LEU A 119 1.75 7.06 4.19
N VAL A 120 1.16 7.61 5.26
CA VAL A 120 -0.28 7.87 5.34
C VAL A 120 -0.55 9.27 4.76
N PRO A 121 -1.12 9.40 3.54
CA PRO A 121 -1.93 10.58 3.28
C PRO A 121 -3.05 10.56 4.33
N LEU A 122 -3.01 11.50 5.28
CA LEU A 122 -4.15 11.76 6.14
C LEU A 122 -5.37 11.92 5.22
N PRO A 123 -6.52 11.26 5.49
CA PRO A 123 -7.74 11.72 4.88
C PRO A 123 -7.84 13.20 5.21
N PRO A 124 -7.98 14.09 4.22
CA PRO A 124 -8.02 15.50 4.50
C PRO A 124 -9.09 15.78 5.57
N ASP A 125 -8.75 16.55 6.60
CA ASP A 125 -9.70 17.00 7.61
C ASP A 125 -9.80 18.54 7.55
N PRO A 126 -10.96 19.13 7.21
CA PRO A 126 -12.23 18.47 6.88
C PRO A 126 -12.14 17.66 5.57
N PRO A 127 -13.01 16.64 5.36
CA PRO A 127 -13.01 15.83 4.15
C PRO A 127 -13.07 16.75 2.95
N LEU A 128 -11.95 16.88 2.26
CA LEU A 128 -11.86 17.67 1.05
C LEU A 128 -12.84 17.05 0.06
N SER A 129 -13.64 17.91 -0.55
CA SER A 129 -14.46 17.51 -1.67
C SER A 129 -13.58 16.95 -2.80
N LYS A 130 -14.16 16.11 -3.66
CA LYS A 130 -13.45 15.52 -4.81
C LYS A 130 -12.69 16.57 -5.64
N GLU A 131 -13.26 17.76 -5.79
CA GLU A 131 -12.64 18.89 -6.49
C GLU A 131 -11.40 19.45 -5.77
N GLU A 132 -11.38 19.43 -4.44
CA GLU A 132 -10.24 19.91 -3.65
C GLU A 132 -9.11 18.89 -3.58
N VAL A 133 -9.42 17.59 -3.60
CA VAL A 133 -8.43 16.50 -3.72
C VAL A 133 -7.75 16.56 -5.08
N ASP A 134 -8.49 16.76 -6.17
CA ASP A 134 -7.93 16.91 -7.52
C ASP A 134 -6.94 18.09 -7.62
N VAL A 135 -7.25 19.22 -6.97
CA VAL A 135 -6.35 20.39 -6.91
C VAL A 135 -5.08 20.10 -6.11
N LEU A 136 -5.19 19.33 -5.03
CA LEU A 136 -4.03 18.94 -4.20
C LEU A 136 -3.12 17.95 -4.93
N MET A 137 -3.70 16.97 -5.61
CA MET A 137 -2.96 15.99 -6.41
C MET A 137 -2.30 16.65 -7.63
N THR A 138 -2.91 17.70 -8.19
CA THR A 138 -2.31 18.51 -9.27
C THR A 138 -1.08 19.29 -8.78
N LYS A 139 -1.10 19.84 -7.55
CA LYS A 139 0.07 20.53 -6.97
C LYS A 139 1.20 19.59 -6.58
N LEU A 140 0.87 18.38 -6.12
CA LEU A 140 1.87 17.34 -5.77
C LEU A 140 2.55 16.73 -7.00
N ARG A 141 1.88 16.72 -8.17
CA ARG A 141 2.44 16.27 -9.45
C ARG A 141 3.50 17.19 -10.07
N GLY A 142 3.87 18.30 -9.42
CA GLY A 142 4.97 19.13 -9.89
C GLY A 142 4.71 19.86 -11.21
N ASP A 143 3.45 20.18 -11.53
CA ASP A 143 3.09 21.08 -12.65
C ASP A 143 3.12 22.57 -12.23
N ASP A 144 4.00 22.92 -11.27
CA ASP A 144 4.44 24.30 -11.04
C ASP A 144 5.89 24.42 -11.51
N ASP A 145 6.07 24.30 -12.83
CA ASP A 145 7.23 24.84 -13.54
C ASP A 145 7.27 26.35 -13.24
N GLY A 146 7.95 26.74 -12.17
CA GLY A 146 8.05 28.11 -11.68
C GLY A 146 8.35 29.16 -12.78
N ARG A 147 7.28 29.64 -13.41
CA ARG A 147 7.26 30.76 -14.36
C ARG A 147 6.23 31.77 -13.87
N GLY A 148 6.65 32.50 -12.84
CA GLY A 148 6.31 33.92 -12.75
C GLY A 148 7.06 34.73 -13.80
#